data_AF-A0A1S4DMG5-F1
#
_entry.id   AF-A0A1S4DMG5-F1
#
_cell.length_a   1.000
_cell.length_b   1.000
_cell.length_c   1.000
_cell.angle_alpha   90.00
_cell.angle_beta   90.00
_cell.angle_gamma   90.00
#
_symmetry.space_group_name_H-M   'P 1'
#
loop_
_entity.id
_entity.type
_entity.pdbx_description
1 polymer ?
#
loop_
_entity_poly.entity_id
_entity_poly.type
_entity_poly.pdbx_seq_one_letter_code
_entity_poly.pdbx_strand_id
1 'polypeptide(L)'
;MIHMLPSHRNLNDVQTHEIDLAEDAGLFSKGTFDFMSLQAGGRANLGYTKLNHKNYLRTKRQKAMGQGEADSKMIIDYEIFGDVLSFDSTYQTNKEHRPLDSFVGFNNHRKMIIFGGALMYDEISESFQWLFETFLRAMSGKTPKTLFTDQHAAMSKAISFAIPVVHHRLCVWHMEQNAAKHLNQV
;
A
#
# COMPACT_ATOMS: atom_id res chain seq x y z
N MET A 1 9.40 -34.57 14.22
CA MET A 1 8.14 -35.07 13.61
C MET A 1 6.91 -34.20 13.92
N ILE A 2 7.07 -32.96 14.41
CA ILE A 2 5.93 -32.11 14.84
C ILE A 2 5.41 -31.20 13.70
N HIS A 3 6.21 -30.93 12.68
CA HIS A 3 5.85 -30.04 11.56
C HIS A 3 5.05 -30.71 10.43
N MET A 4 4.60 -31.97 10.55
CA MET A 4 3.98 -32.70 9.43
C MET A 4 2.45 -32.53 9.34
N LEU A 5 1.77 -32.16 10.43
CA LEU A 5 0.32 -31.98 10.45
C LEU A 5 -0.06 -30.50 10.36
N PRO A 6 -0.90 -30.09 9.37
CA PRO A 6 -1.33 -28.69 9.21
C PRO A 6 -1.96 -28.08 10.47
N SER A 7 -2.68 -28.86 11.28
CA SER A 7 -3.31 -28.44 12.54
C SER A 7 -2.32 -28.06 13.65
N HIS A 8 -1.05 -28.46 13.53
CA HIS A 8 0.00 -28.19 14.51
C HIS A 8 1.02 -27.14 14.04
N ARG A 9 0.76 -26.49 12.90
CA ARG A 9 1.61 -25.44 12.32
C ARG A 9 1.03 -24.07 12.61
N ASN A 10 1.09 -23.66 13.87
CA ASN A 10 0.67 -22.32 14.29
C ASN A 10 1.89 -21.46 14.60
N LEU A 11 1.86 -20.23 14.10
CA LEU A 11 2.77 -19.20 14.58
C LEU A 11 2.38 -18.87 16.02
N ASN A 12 3.37 -18.85 16.92
CA ASN A 12 3.17 -18.38 18.28
C ASN A 12 3.40 -16.86 18.36
N ASP A 13 3.02 -16.26 19.50
CA ASP A 13 3.06 -14.81 19.69
C ASP A 13 4.47 -14.22 19.50
N VAL A 14 5.49 -14.94 19.96
CA VAL A 14 6.91 -14.54 19.81
C VAL A 14 7.30 -14.51 18.33
N GLN A 15 6.96 -15.57 17.59
CA GLN A 15 7.26 -15.67 16.17
C GLN A 15 6.51 -14.61 15.36
N THR A 16 5.26 -14.31 15.71
CA THR A 16 4.53 -13.21 15.05
C THR A 16 5.18 -11.86 15.34
N HIS A 17 5.61 -11.61 16.58
CA HIS A 17 6.28 -10.37 16.94
C HIS A 17 7.63 -10.17 16.24
N GLU A 18 8.43 -11.22 16.13
CA GLU A 18 9.69 -11.16 15.37
C GLU A 18 9.47 -10.94 13.87
N ILE A 19 8.39 -11.50 13.31
CA ILE A 19 8.00 -11.26 11.91
C ILE A 19 7.62 -9.79 11.71
N ASP A 20 6.90 -9.21 12.67
CA ASP A 20 6.50 -7.80 12.64
C ASP A 20 7.72 -6.88 12.74
N LEU A 21 8.63 -7.11 13.69
CA LEU A 21 9.87 -6.34 13.83
C LEU A 21 10.73 -6.38 12.56
N ALA A 22 10.79 -7.53 11.90
CA ALA A 22 11.52 -7.67 10.64
C ALA A 22 10.83 -6.90 9.50
N GLU A 23 9.50 -6.89 9.45
CA GLU A 23 8.72 -6.09 8.49
C GLU A 23 8.95 -4.59 8.72
N ASP A 24 8.92 -4.12 9.96
CA ASP A 24 9.18 -2.72 10.35
C ASP A 24 10.62 -2.30 10.03
N ALA A 25 11.57 -3.23 10.12
CA ALA A 25 12.96 -3.04 9.70
C ALA A 25 13.15 -3.10 8.17
N GLY A 26 12.09 -3.32 7.39
CA GLY A 26 12.12 -3.36 5.93
C GLY A 26 12.67 -4.66 5.34
N LEU A 27 12.76 -5.74 6.12
CA LEU A 27 13.22 -7.03 5.63
C LEU A 27 12.14 -7.70 4.78
N PHE A 28 12.55 -8.17 3.60
CA PHE A 28 11.66 -8.97 2.75
C PHE A 28 11.29 -10.28 3.47
N SER A 29 10.01 -10.67 3.44
CA SER A 29 9.49 -11.90 4.07
C SER A 29 10.32 -13.17 3.79
N LYS A 30 10.92 -13.29 2.60
CA LYS A 30 11.84 -14.40 2.30
C LYS A 30 13.09 -14.36 3.19
N GLY A 31 13.72 -13.19 3.31
CA GLY A 31 14.88 -12.96 4.16
C GLY A 31 14.56 -13.18 5.63
N THR A 32 13.39 -12.72 6.09
CA THR A 32 12.90 -12.95 7.46
C THR A 32 12.76 -14.44 7.77
N PHE A 33 12.10 -15.20 6.89
CA PHE A 33 11.93 -16.64 7.07
C PHE A 33 13.26 -17.40 7.09
N ASP A 34 14.19 -17.05 6.18
CA ASP A 34 15.50 -17.69 6.12
C ASP A 34 16.35 -17.35 7.36
N PHE A 35 16.29 -16.10 7.86
CA PHE A 35 16.94 -15.69 9.11
C PHE A 35 16.44 -16.46 10.33
N MET A 36 15.11 -16.52 10.53
CA MET A 36 14.52 -17.29 11.63
C MET A 36 14.87 -18.77 11.54
N SER A 37 14.98 -19.30 10.32
CA SER A 37 15.42 -20.69 10.09
C SER A 37 16.84 -20.93 10.54
N LEU A 38 17.73 -19.95 10.39
CA LEU A 38 19.09 -20.05 10.90
C LEU A 38 19.11 -20.01 12.42
N GLN A 39 18.35 -19.11 13.05
CA GLN A 39 18.25 -19.00 14.51
C GLN A 39 17.71 -20.28 15.17
N ALA A 40 16.74 -20.94 14.54
CA ALA A 40 16.18 -22.20 15.03
C ALA A 40 17.07 -23.43 14.77
N GLY A 41 18.26 -23.27 14.17
CA GLY A 41 19.13 -24.40 13.80
C GLY A 41 18.60 -25.22 12.61
N GLY A 42 17.78 -24.61 11.77
CA GLY A 42 17.25 -25.18 10.54
C GLY A 42 15.73 -25.10 10.41
N ARG A 43 15.25 -25.16 9.17
CA ARG A 43 13.82 -25.07 8.83
C ARG A 43 12.94 -26.11 9.53
N ALA A 44 13.48 -27.29 9.82
CA ALA A 44 12.75 -28.37 10.48
C ALA A 44 12.37 -28.05 11.94
N ASN A 45 13.07 -27.10 12.56
CA ASN A 45 12.92 -26.70 13.95
C ASN A 45 12.06 -25.44 14.14
N LEU A 46 11.62 -24.82 13.05
CA LEU A 46 10.86 -23.57 13.08
C LEU A 46 9.44 -23.73 13.66
N GLY A 47 8.86 -24.92 13.57
CA GLY A 47 7.47 -25.18 13.96
C GLY A 47 6.42 -24.67 12.95
N TYR A 48 6.78 -23.83 11.98
CA TYR A 48 5.89 -23.35 10.93
C TYR A 48 6.56 -23.32 9.55
N THR A 49 5.75 -23.29 8.49
CA THR A 49 6.26 -23.27 7.11
C THR A 49 6.33 -21.86 6.53
N LYS A 50 7.07 -21.70 5.43
CA LYS A 50 7.08 -20.46 4.64
C LYS A 50 5.68 -20.04 4.19
N LEU A 51 4.78 -21.00 3.97
CA LEU A 51 3.39 -20.71 3.62
C LEU A 51 2.62 -20.15 4.82
N ASN A 52 2.82 -20.67 6.04
CA ASN A 52 2.21 -20.11 7.25
C ASN A 52 2.67 -18.66 7.48
N HIS A 53 3.97 -18.39 7.35
CA HIS A 53 4.54 -17.04 7.43
C HIS A 53 3.90 -16.08 6.41
N LYS A 54 3.83 -16.51 5.14
CA LYS A 54 3.16 -15.73 4.08
C LYS A 54 1.68 -15.52 4.35
N ASN A 55 0.97 -16.53 4.84
CA ASN A 55 -0.44 -16.44 5.16
C ASN A 55 -0.69 -15.49 6.33
N TYR A 56 0.15 -15.49 7.35
CA TYR A 56 0.09 -14.55 8.46
C TYR A 56 0.24 -13.11 7.98
N LEU A 57 1.33 -12.81 7.25
CA LEU A 57 1.53 -11.47 6.67
C LEU A 57 0.39 -11.09 5.73
N ARG A 58 -0.12 -12.03 4.92
CA ARG A 58 -1.28 -11.79 4.04
C ARG A 58 -2.53 -11.47 4.85
N THR A 59 -2.84 -12.22 5.89
CA THR A 59 -4.03 -12.00 6.73
C THR A 59 -3.90 -10.71 7.54
N LYS A 60 -2.72 -10.40 8.07
CA LYS A 60 -2.41 -9.12 8.72
C LYS A 60 -2.66 -7.96 7.76
N ARG A 61 -2.07 -8.03 6.55
CA ARG A 61 -2.27 -7.03 5.49
C ARG A 61 -3.71 -6.97 4.99
N GLN A 62 -4.41 -8.10 4.86
CA GLN A 62 -5.81 -8.13 4.44
C GLN A 62 -6.75 -7.53 5.48
N LYS A 63 -6.48 -7.75 6.77
CA LYS A 63 -7.20 -7.07 7.86
C LYS A 63 -6.95 -5.56 7.79
N ALA A 64 -5.70 -5.15 7.58
CA ALA A 64 -5.35 -3.74 7.41
C ALA A 64 -5.95 -3.10 6.14
N MET A 65 -6.06 -3.85 5.04
CA MET A 65 -6.61 -3.37 3.76
C MET A 65 -8.14 -3.38 3.71
N GLY A 66 -8.83 -4.09 4.61
CA GLY A 66 -10.30 -4.20 4.58
C GLY A 66 -11.04 -2.91 4.89
N GLN A 67 -10.35 -1.89 5.43
CA GLN A 67 -10.95 -0.62 5.87
C GLN A 67 -10.20 0.64 5.40
N GLY A 68 -9.17 0.51 4.57
CA GLY A 68 -8.30 1.64 4.19
C GLY A 68 -7.54 2.18 5.41
N GLU A 69 -6.45 1.51 5.79
CA GLU A 69 -5.62 1.93 6.91
C GLU A 69 -4.41 2.76 6.44
N ALA A 70 -4.18 3.87 7.13
CA ALA A 70 -2.86 4.51 7.23
C ALA A 70 -2.26 4.07 8.57
N ASP A 71 -1.09 3.44 8.54
CA ASP A 71 -0.34 3.14 9.78
C ASP A 71 0.02 4.46 10.49
N SER A 72 0.23 4.42 11.81
CA SER A 72 0.60 5.59 12.62
C SER A 72 1.80 6.33 12.03
N LYS A 73 2.76 5.59 11.48
CA LYS A 73 3.89 6.16 10.76
C LYS A 73 3.49 6.91 9.48
N MET A 74 2.56 6.37 8.70
CA MET A 74 2.08 7.00 7.46
C MET A 74 1.34 8.31 7.74
N ILE A 75 0.56 8.36 8.83
CA ILE A 75 -0.12 9.58 9.28
C ILE A 75 0.91 10.64 9.66
N ILE A 76 1.92 10.28 10.46
CA ILE A 76 3.01 11.20 10.85
C ILE A 76 3.80 11.66 9.61
N ASP A 77 4.13 10.74 8.71
CA ASP A 77 4.86 11.08 7.48
C ASP A 77 4.04 12.04 6.60
N TYR A 78 2.72 11.86 6.50
CA TYR A 78 1.86 12.78 5.76
C TYR A 78 1.74 14.15 6.44
N GLU A 79 1.71 14.19 7.77
CA GLU A 79 1.72 15.44 8.52
C GLU A 79 2.98 16.27 8.23
N ILE A 80 4.11 15.63 7.94
CA ILE A 80 5.37 16.30 7.64
C ILE A 80 5.53 16.56 6.12
N PHE A 81 5.21 15.58 5.28
CA PHE A 81 5.57 15.56 3.86
C PHE A 81 4.36 15.62 2.89
N GLY A 82 3.13 15.65 3.40
CA GLY A 82 1.88 15.57 2.61
C GLY A 82 1.49 16.81 1.80
N ASP A 83 2.37 17.81 1.67
CA ASP A 83 2.10 19.00 0.84
C ASP A 83 1.99 18.66 -0.65
N VAL A 84 2.72 17.63 -1.09
CA VAL A 84 2.69 17.12 -2.45
C VAL A 84 2.30 15.65 -2.41
N LEU A 85 1.17 15.34 -3.05
CA LEU A 85 0.59 14.01 -3.09
C LEU A 85 0.53 13.51 -4.52
N SER A 86 0.94 12.28 -4.75
CA SER A 86 0.68 11.53 -5.95
C SER A 86 -0.32 10.44 -5.61
N PHE A 87 -1.37 10.34 -6.42
CA PHE A 87 -2.35 9.28 -6.34
C PHE A 87 -2.29 8.45 -7.62
N ASP A 88 -2.16 7.15 -7.47
CA ASP A 88 -2.09 6.21 -8.59
C ASP A 88 -2.96 4.99 -8.35
N SER A 89 -3.74 4.63 -9.36
CA SER A 89 -4.62 3.47 -9.42
C SER A 89 -3.98 2.41 -10.30
N THR A 90 -3.60 1.28 -9.71
CA THR A 90 -3.04 0.14 -10.45
C THR A 90 -4.11 -0.93 -10.66
N TYR A 91 -4.56 -1.07 -11.91
CA TYR A 91 -5.52 -2.11 -12.31
C TYR A 91 -4.81 -3.48 -12.48
N GLN A 92 -5.51 -4.58 -12.20
CA GLN A 92 -5.06 -5.99 -12.36
C GLN A 92 -4.00 -6.53 -11.39
N THR A 93 -3.82 -5.95 -10.21
CA THR A 93 -2.84 -6.46 -9.23
C THR A 93 -3.32 -7.69 -8.45
N ASN A 94 -4.60 -8.08 -8.55
CA ASN A 94 -5.18 -9.23 -7.87
C ASN A 94 -6.07 -10.11 -8.76
N LYS A 95 -6.38 -11.33 -8.28
CA LYS A 95 -7.19 -12.35 -9.00
C LYS A 95 -8.61 -11.89 -9.34
N GLU A 96 -9.09 -10.86 -8.68
CA GLU A 96 -10.44 -10.32 -8.84
C GLU A 96 -10.44 -9.02 -9.67
N HIS A 97 -9.28 -8.65 -10.21
CA HIS A 97 -9.08 -7.49 -11.09
C HIS A 97 -9.57 -6.18 -10.45
N ARG A 98 -9.45 -6.07 -9.13
CA ARG A 98 -9.82 -4.86 -8.39
C ARG A 98 -8.70 -3.81 -8.45
N PRO A 99 -9.03 -2.52 -8.65
CA PRO A 99 -8.06 -1.42 -8.59
C PRO A 99 -7.40 -1.35 -7.20
N LEU A 100 -6.08 -1.24 -7.19
CA LEU A 100 -5.30 -0.92 -5.99
C LEU A 100 -4.80 0.51 -6.10
N ASP A 101 -5.31 1.35 -5.21
CA ASP A 101 -5.01 2.77 -5.14
C ASP A 101 -3.94 3.03 -4.09
N SER A 102 -3.02 3.92 -4.42
CA SER A 102 -1.91 4.29 -3.54
C SER A 102 -1.77 5.80 -3.42
N PHE A 103 -1.56 6.24 -2.18
CA PHE A 103 -1.25 7.62 -1.82
C PHE A 103 0.24 7.71 -1.53
N VAL A 104 0.97 8.47 -2.34
CA VAL A 104 2.44 8.46 -2.34
C VAL A 104 2.97 9.90 -2.34
N GLY A 105 4.05 10.14 -1.62
CA GLY A 105 4.81 11.39 -1.67
C GLY A 105 6.31 11.15 -1.58
N PHE A 106 7.04 12.22 -1.24
CA PHE A 106 8.49 12.18 -1.09
C PHE A 106 8.93 12.90 0.18
N ASN A 107 9.96 12.39 0.85
CA ASN A 107 10.64 13.17 1.88
C ASN A 107 11.70 14.11 1.30
N ASN A 108 12.34 14.87 2.18
CA ASN A 108 13.43 15.81 1.87
C ASN A 108 14.66 15.15 1.20
N HIS A 109 14.78 13.82 1.26
CA HIS A 109 15.84 13.06 0.58
C HIS A 109 15.40 12.47 -0.76
N ARG A 110 14.24 12.89 -1.29
CA ARG A 110 13.63 12.37 -2.52
C ARG A 110 13.34 10.87 -2.46
N LYS A 111 13.22 10.30 -1.27
CA LYS A 111 12.76 8.91 -1.10
C LYS A 111 11.25 8.90 -1.12
N MET A 112 10.70 7.96 -1.87
CA MET A 112 9.26 7.70 -1.93
C MET A 112 8.73 7.29 -0.56
N ILE A 113 7.58 7.83 -0.17
CA ILE A 113 6.83 7.44 1.03
C ILE A 113 5.41 7.11 0.63
N ILE A 114 4.86 6.02 1.17
CA ILE A 114 3.45 5.67 1.04
C ILE A 114 2.73 6.25 2.25
N PHE A 115 1.72 7.07 2.00
CA PHE A 115 0.83 7.65 3.02
C PHE A 115 -0.42 6.80 3.24
N GLY A 116 -0.74 5.90 2.33
CA GLY A 116 -1.86 4.98 2.47
C GLY A 116 -2.15 4.25 1.18
N GLY A 117 -3.15 3.38 1.23
CA GLY A 117 -3.68 2.71 0.03
C GLY A 117 -5.08 2.16 0.27
N ALA A 118 -5.78 1.91 -0.82
CA ALA A 118 -7.13 1.37 -0.80
C ALA A 118 -7.34 0.37 -1.92
N LEU A 119 -8.16 -0.65 -1.66
CA LEU A 119 -8.61 -1.56 -2.69
C LEU A 119 -10.05 -1.21 -3.07
N MET A 120 -10.23 -0.72 -4.29
CA MET A 120 -11.53 -0.27 -4.76
C MET A 120 -12.30 -1.40 -5.46
N TYR A 121 -13.62 -1.26 -5.50
CA TYR A 121 -14.47 -2.16 -6.28
C TYR A 121 -14.67 -1.64 -7.72
N ASP A 122 -14.73 -0.33 -7.89
CA ASP A 122 -14.94 0.36 -9.16
C ASP A 122 -14.16 1.70 -9.20
N GLU A 123 -14.08 2.29 -10.39
CA GLU A 123 -13.35 3.54 -10.65
C GLU A 123 -14.32 4.68 -11.02
N ILE A 124 -15.43 4.80 -10.28
CA ILE A 124 -16.42 5.87 -10.49
C ILE A 124 -16.15 7.09 -9.61
N SER A 125 -16.78 8.22 -9.92
CA SER A 125 -16.47 9.51 -9.27
C SER A 125 -16.85 9.50 -7.78
N GLU A 126 -17.96 8.87 -7.47
CA GLU A 126 -18.53 8.75 -6.13
C GLU A 126 -17.60 7.94 -5.22
N SER A 127 -17.06 6.84 -5.75
CA SER A 127 -16.12 5.97 -5.03
C SER A 127 -14.79 6.68 -4.77
N PHE A 128 -14.24 7.37 -5.76
CA PHE A 128 -13.03 8.18 -5.56
C PHE A 128 -13.26 9.34 -4.58
N GLN A 129 -14.42 9.99 -4.63
CA GLN A 129 -14.73 11.07 -3.69
C GLN A 129 -14.74 10.53 -2.26
N TRP A 130 -15.44 9.42 -2.02
CA TRP A 130 -15.45 8.75 -0.73
C TRP A 130 -14.03 8.37 -0.27
N LEU A 131 -13.20 7.88 -1.19
CA LEU A 131 -11.82 7.51 -0.90
C LEU A 131 -10.98 8.72 -0.46
N PHE A 132 -11.03 9.83 -1.21
CA PHE A 132 -10.31 11.06 -0.85
C PHE A 132 -10.78 11.64 0.48
N GLU A 133 -12.09 11.67 0.72
CA GLU A 133 -12.65 12.13 2.00
C GLU A 133 -12.21 11.24 3.16
N THR A 134 -12.17 9.92 2.96
CA THR A 134 -11.73 8.96 3.96
C THR A 134 -10.25 9.10 4.26
N PHE A 135 -9.43 9.25 3.22
CA PHE A 135 -8.00 9.53 3.37
C PHE A 135 -7.77 10.83 4.17
N LEU A 136 -8.44 11.93 3.81
CA LEU A 136 -8.29 13.19 4.55
C LEU A 136 -8.76 13.08 6.00
N ARG A 137 -9.85 12.36 6.28
CA ARG A 137 -10.29 12.09 7.66
C ARG A 137 -9.21 11.34 8.46
N ALA A 138 -8.58 10.33 7.87
CA ALA A 138 -7.47 9.61 8.50
C ALA A 138 -6.25 10.52 8.74
N MET A 139 -6.03 11.49 7.85
CA MET A 139 -4.95 12.48 7.91
C MET A 139 -5.31 13.75 8.67
N SER A 140 -6.23 13.68 9.63
CA SER A 140 -6.63 14.81 10.48
C SER A 140 -7.10 16.05 9.70
N GLY A 141 -7.67 15.84 8.51
CA GLY A 141 -8.19 16.88 7.62
C GLY A 141 -7.13 17.67 6.84
N LYS A 142 -5.85 17.34 6.96
CA LYS A 142 -4.78 18.05 6.24
C LYS A 142 -4.89 17.80 4.73
N THR A 143 -5.15 18.85 3.96
CA THR A 143 -5.22 18.78 2.50
C THR A 143 -3.84 18.97 1.85
N PRO A 144 -3.54 18.25 0.75
CA PRO A 144 -2.33 18.51 -0.01
C PRO A 144 -2.45 19.85 -0.75
N LYS A 145 -1.31 20.49 -1.02
CA LYS A 145 -1.26 21.71 -1.86
C LYS A 145 -1.27 21.36 -3.34
N THR A 146 -0.59 20.28 -3.71
CA THR A 146 -0.53 19.78 -5.09
C THR A 146 -0.86 18.29 -5.12
N LEU A 147 -1.72 17.89 -6.05
CA LEU A 147 -2.11 16.50 -6.26
C LEU A 147 -1.83 16.10 -7.70
N PHE A 148 -1.01 15.06 -7.87
CA PHE A 148 -0.74 14.41 -9.14
C PHE A 148 -1.61 13.16 -9.28
N THR A 149 -2.35 13.04 -10.38
CA THR A 149 -3.07 11.81 -10.73
C THR A 149 -2.82 11.42 -12.17
N ASP A 150 -3.30 10.25 -12.58
CA ASP A 150 -3.47 9.92 -13.99
C ASP A 150 -4.59 10.77 -14.64
N GLN A 151 -4.76 10.62 -15.95
CA GLN A 151 -5.79 11.32 -16.71
C GLN A 151 -7.12 10.56 -16.64
N HIS A 152 -7.77 10.57 -15.47
CA HIS A 152 -9.06 9.93 -15.27
C HIS A 152 -10.19 10.94 -14.96
N ALA A 153 -11.22 10.99 -15.80
CA ALA A 153 -12.32 11.96 -15.68
C ALA A 153 -13.07 11.83 -14.34
N ALA A 154 -13.26 10.59 -13.87
CA ALA A 154 -13.93 10.36 -12.60
C ALA A 154 -13.12 10.87 -11.41
N MET A 155 -11.79 10.75 -11.45
CA MET A 155 -10.92 11.30 -10.42
C MET A 155 -10.96 12.83 -10.42
N SER A 156 -10.87 13.46 -11.60
CA SER A 156 -10.93 14.92 -11.70
C SER A 156 -12.23 15.48 -11.11
N LYS A 157 -13.36 14.84 -11.40
CA LYS A 157 -14.65 15.17 -10.78
C LYS A 157 -14.61 14.98 -9.26
N ALA A 158 -14.16 13.83 -8.78
CA ALA A 158 -14.06 13.53 -7.35
C ALA A 158 -13.18 14.54 -6.59
N ILE A 159 -12.02 14.90 -7.13
CA ILE A 159 -11.07 15.87 -6.55
C ILE A 159 -11.72 17.25 -6.42
N SER A 160 -12.49 17.68 -7.43
CA SER A 160 -13.18 18.97 -7.38
C SER A 160 -14.18 19.09 -6.22
N PHE A 161 -14.71 17.97 -5.74
CA PHE A 161 -15.60 17.91 -4.59
C PHE A 161 -14.86 17.69 -3.28
N ALA A 162 -13.93 16.73 -3.23
CA ALA A 162 -13.25 16.34 -2.00
C ALA A 162 -12.14 17.30 -1.58
N ILE A 163 -11.42 17.91 -2.53
CA ILE A 163 -10.23 18.74 -2.29
C ILE A 163 -10.25 20.00 -3.20
N PRO A 164 -11.25 20.88 -3.10
CA PRO A 164 -11.53 21.92 -4.10
C PRO A 164 -10.40 22.95 -4.30
N VAL A 165 -9.52 23.12 -3.32
CA VAL A 165 -8.43 24.11 -3.34
C VAL A 165 -7.09 23.55 -3.84
N VAL A 166 -7.02 22.27 -4.19
CA VAL A 166 -5.77 21.62 -4.59
C VAL A 166 -5.32 22.04 -5.99
N HIS A 167 -4.01 22.20 -6.18
CA HIS A 167 -3.44 22.28 -7.51
C HIS A 167 -3.37 20.88 -8.13
N HIS A 168 -4.42 20.51 -8.87
CA HIS A 168 -4.46 19.24 -9.61
C HIS A 168 -3.55 19.28 -10.85
N ARG A 169 -2.73 18.25 -11.02
CA ARG A 169 -1.77 18.08 -12.12
C ARG A 169 -1.78 16.63 -12.60
N LEU A 170 -1.41 16.43 -13.87
CA LEU A 170 -1.23 15.09 -14.43
C LEU A 170 0.17 14.56 -14.09
N CYS A 171 0.24 13.26 -13.77
CA CYS A 171 1.49 12.56 -13.52
C CYS A 171 2.33 12.49 -14.80
N VAL A 172 3.58 12.94 -14.72
CA VAL A 172 4.51 12.95 -15.86
C VAL A 172 4.73 11.56 -16.44
N TRP A 173 4.87 10.55 -15.57
CA TRP A 173 5.04 9.17 -16.02
C TRP A 173 3.85 8.70 -16.87
N HIS A 174 2.61 8.98 -16.45
CA HIS A 174 1.43 8.64 -17.25
C HIS A 174 1.38 9.41 -18.56
N MET A 175 1.76 10.69 -18.56
CA MET A 175 1.86 11.47 -19.80
C MET A 175 2.89 10.85 -20.77
N GLU A 176 4.05 10.42 -20.26
CA GLU A 176 5.09 9.76 -21.06
C GLU A 176 4.62 8.40 -21.60
N GLN A 177 3.95 7.59 -20.77
CA GLN A 177 3.38 6.31 -21.20
C GLN A 177 2.31 6.51 -22.28
N ASN A 178 1.46 7.53 -22.12
CA ASN A 178 0.43 7.87 -23.09
C ASN A 178 1.05 8.36 -24.40
N ALA A 179 2.03 9.26 -24.31
CA ALA A 179 2.80 9.74 -25.45
C ALA A 179 3.47 8.59 -26.22
N ALA A 180 4.17 7.69 -25.54
CA ALA A 180 4.79 6.53 -26.19
C ALA A 180 3.76 5.64 -26.91
N LYS A 181 2.59 5.39 -26.29
CA LYS A 181 1.54 4.56 -26.92
C LYS A 181 0.96 5.18 -28.19
N HIS A 182 0.80 6.51 -28.22
CA HIS A 182 0.06 7.20 -29.29
C HIS A 182 0.93 7.98 -30.27
N LEU A 183 2.20 8.24 -29.95
CA LEU A 183 3.12 9.03 -30.77
C LEU A 183 4.25 8.21 -31.41
N ASN A 184 4.34 6.89 -31.16
CA ASN A 184 5.29 5.97 -31.82
C ASN A 184 5.00 5.72 -33.32
N GLN A 185 4.20 6.56 -33.98
CA GLN A 185 3.82 6.45 -35.40
C GLN A 185 4.30 7.62 -36.28
N VAL A 186 5.27 8.41 -35.81
CA VAL A 186 5.90 9.48 -36.61
C VAL A 186 7.33 9.11 -36.97
#